data_AF-A0A2S3QLJ3-F1
#
_entry.id   AF-A0A2S3QLJ3-F1
#
_cell.length_a   1.000
_cell.length_b   1.000
_cell.length_c   1.000
_cell.angle_alpha   90.00
_cell.angle_beta   90.00
_cell.angle_gamma   90.00
#
_symmetry.space_group_name_H-M   'P 1'
#
loop_
_entity.id
_entity.type
_entity.pdbx_description
1 polymer ?
#
loop_
_entity_poly.entity_id
_entity_poly.type
_entity_poly.pdbx_seq_one_letter_code
_entity_poly.pdbx_strand_id
1 'polypeptide(L)'
;MKTRKMKSVILVLMLNLLASATLAFTKDSGKTILISDIDDTIKVGHIRSKVDAVSNAYRTNNIFLGMADLYHIIKNRLDADVFYLTNAPEEVMAWSHNELLKNGNFPEGSLEIRPFKVSSKVFKAQRLQELIAENRPDTVILVGDNGEHDNSFYNGIKQTYPGIKFHTFIRAAYNFDESNELYKGQASFVTPFEIADTLYQRKVLERSDSKELLDKHLQNYMEEYLLRDKGQLYTPHWQRCYGHEVNSGSSLFSTLPKELTKKISILCRNYDN
;
A
#
# COMPACT_ATOMS: atom_id res chain seq x y z
N MET A 1 -26.12 -29.41 -65.02
CA MET A 1 -25.13 -29.86 -64.01
C MET A 1 -24.17 -28.71 -63.71
N LYS A 2 -24.23 -28.14 -62.48
CA LYS A 2 -23.32 -27.12 -61.86
C LYS A 2 -23.18 -25.80 -62.66
N THR A 3 -23.26 -24.59 -62.11
CA THR A 3 -22.51 -23.95 -61.01
C THR A 3 -23.18 -22.59 -60.70
N ARG A 4 -23.45 -22.23 -59.43
CA ARG A 4 -22.56 -21.47 -58.52
C ARG A 4 -22.24 -20.04 -59.02
N LYS A 5 -22.78 -19.02 -58.34
CA LYS A 5 -22.06 -17.81 -57.84
C LYS A 5 -23.03 -16.83 -57.17
N MET A 6 -23.38 -17.11 -55.93
CA MET A 6 -23.89 -16.10 -55.01
C MET A 6 -23.42 -16.53 -53.62
N LYS A 7 -22.37 -15.86 -53.14
CA LYS A 7 -21.71 -15.95 -51.81
C LYS A 7 -20.21 -15.70 -52.00
N SER A 8 -19.81 -14.44 -52.24
CA SER A 8 -18.42 -14.06 -52.02
C SER A 8 -18.17 -12.56 -51.84
N VAL A 9 -19.18 -11.75 -51.51
CA VAL A 9 -19.01 -10.31 -51.25
C VAL A 9 -18.94 -9.98 -49.74
N ILE A 10 -19.22 -10.96 -48.85
CA ILE A 10 -19.21 -10.76 -47.39
C ILE A 10 -17.91 -11.33 -46.74
N LEU A 11 -16.93 -11.75 -47.52
CA LEU A 11 -15.68 -12.34 -47.00
C LEU A 11 -14.46 -11.41 -47.05
N VAL A 12 -14.62 -10.12 -47.43
CA VAL A 12 -13.47 -9.19 -47.55
C VAL A 12 -13.54 -8.02 -46.55
N LEU A 13 -14.56 -7.96 -45.68
CA LEU A 13 -14.72 -6.86 -44.71
C LEU A 13 -14.57 -7.24 -43.23
N MET A 14 -14.21 -8.50 -42.92
CA MET A 14 -14.10 -9.00 -41.54
C MET A 14 -12.75 -9.67 -41.29
N LEU A 15 -11.67 -9.12 -41.84
CA LEU A 15 -10.33 -9.66 -41.59
C LEU A 15 -9.25 -8.58 -41.71
N ASN A 16 -9.37 -7.46 -40.98
CA ASN A 16 -8.27 -6.52 -40.72
C ASN A 16 -8.68 -5.46 -39.69
N LEU A 17 -9.06 -5.88 -38.47
CA LEU A 17 -8.98 -4.97 -37.31
C LEU A 17 -8.85 -5.75 -35.98
N LEU A 18 -8.09 -6.84 -35.95
CA LEU A 18 -7.38 -7.20 -34.72
C LEU A 18 -6.06 -6.43 -34.72
N ALA A 19 -6.16 -5.11 -34.59
CA ALA A 19 -5.07 -4.39 -33.95
C ALA A 19 -5.13 -4.80 -32.48
N SER A 20 -4.42 -5.88 -32.15
CA SER A 20 -3.98 -6.10 -30.78
C SER A 20 -3.17 -4.87 -30.41
N ALA A 21 -3.84 -3.87 -29.85
CA ALA A 21 -3.19 -2.75 -29.20
C ALA A 21 -2.47 -3.34 -28.00
N THR A 22 -1.27 -3.88 -28.24
CA THR A 22 -0.24 -3.95 -27.23
C THR A 22 -0.01 -2.51 -26.81
N LEU A 23 -0.76 -2.06 -25.81
CA LEU A 23 -0.39 -0.90 -25.02
C LEU A 23 0.97 -1.24 -24.45
N ALA A 24 2.02 -0.81 -25.14
CA ALA A 24 3.37 -0.85 -24.62
C ALA A 24 3.33 -0.06 -23.30
N PHE A 25 3.55 -0.77 -22.20
CA PHE A 25 3.82 -0.13 -20.92
C PHE A 25 5.13 0.63 -21.12
N THR A 26 5.06 1.95 -21.27
CA THR A 26 6.25 2.77 -21.13
C THR A 26 6.56 2.77 -19.63
N LYS A 27 7.55 1.96 -19.23
CA LYS A 27 8.12 2.05 -17.88
C LYS A 27 8.50 3.51 -17.68
N ASP A 28 7.87 4.15 -16.70
CA ASP A 28 8.22 5.49 -16.29
C ASP A 28 9.68 5.40 -15.84
N SER A 29 10.60 5.96 -16.63
CA SER A 29 12.04 5.87 -16.38
C SER A 29 12.50 6.84 -15.28
N GLY A 30 11.54 7.52 -14.65
CA GLY A 30 11.78 8.46 -13.58
C GLY A 30 12.17 7.78 -12.27
N LYS A 31 12.92 8.52 -11.44
CA LYS A 31 13.36 8.03 -10.13
C LYS A 31 12.14 7.86 -9.21
N THR A 32 12.02 6.68 -8.61
CA THR A 32 10.96 6.37 -7.66
C THR A 32 11.51 6.29 -6.25
N ILE A 33 10.79 6.83 -5.28
CA ILE A 33 11.04 6.55 -3.86
C ILE A 33 9.78 6.02 -3.18
N LEU A 34 9.97 5.05 -2.29
CA LEU A 34 8.94 4.49 -1.41
C LEU A 34 9.23 4.98 0.02
N ILE A 35 8.25 5.64 0.63
CA ILE A 35 8.35 6.12 2.02
C ILE A 35 7.20 5.52 2.81
N SER A 36 7.55 4.76 3.84
CA SER A 36 6.60 4.05 4.70
C SER A 36 6.69 4.56 6.12
N ASP A 37 5.54 4.83 6.75
CA ASP A 37 5.45 4.84 8.19
C ASP A 37 5.67 3.42 8.78
N ILE A 38 5.86 3.31 10.10
CA ILE A 38 6.16 2.05 10.78
C ILE A 38 4.97 1.53 11.59
N ASP A 39 4.62 2.24 12.66
CA ASP A 39 3.65 1.78 13.65
C ASP A 39 2.23 1.84 13.08
N ASP A 40 1.48 0.73 13.17
CA ASP A 40 0.19 0.53 12.51
C ASP A 40 0.21 0.63 10.97
N THR A 41 1.38 0.73 10.36
CA THR A 41 1.57 0.68 8.89
C THR A 41 2.17 -0.65 8.44
N ILE A 42 3.38 -0.98 8.92
CA ILE A 42 4.06 -2.27 8.67
C ILE A 42 4.27 -3.09 9.94
N LYS A 43 4.20 -2.43 11.09
CA LYS A 43 4.26 -3.02 12.43
C LYS A 43 2.88 -2.96 13.09
N VAL A 44 2.47 -4.02 13.76
CA VAL A 44 1.25 -4.06 14.59
C VAL A 44 1.54 -3.36 15.93
N GLY A 45 1.20 -2.07 16.02
CA GLY A 45 1.52 -1.20 17.15
C GLY A 45 0.35 -0.98 18.12
N HIS A 46 -0.87 -0.83 17.59
CA HIS A 46 -2.08 -0.38 18.28
C HIS A 46 -1.88 0.97 18.99
N ILE A 47 -1.38 1.98 18.25
CA ILE A 47 -0.90 3.25 18.78
C ILE A 47 -1.97 4.09 19.49
N ARG A 48 -3.26 3.92 19.17
CA ARG A 48 -4.36 4.62 19.87
C ARG A 48 -4.66 4.03 21.26
N SER A 49 -4.18 2.82 21.56
CA SER A 49 -4.25 2.21 22.89
C SER A 49 -2.94 2.44 23.64
N LYS A 50 -2.94 3.29 24.67
CA LYS A 50 -1.72 3.59 25.45
C LYS A 50 -1.06 2.34 26.03
N VAL A 51 -1.87 1.39 26.48
CA VAL A 51 -1.38 0.12 27.07
C VAL A 51 -0.73 -0.73 25.99
N ASP A 52 -1.41 -0.91 24.86
CA ASP A 52 -0.90 -1.77 23.81
C ASP A 52 0.30 -1.16 23.12
N ALA A 53 0.28 0.15 22.84
CA ALA A 53 1.40 0.89 22.28
C ALA A 53 2.70 0.68 23.08
N VAL A 54 2.64 0.78 24.42
CA VAL A 54 3.80 0.50 25.29
C VAL A 54 4.18 -0.98 25.22
N SER A 55 3.20 -1.89 25.27
CA SER A 55 3.46 -3.33 25.27
C SER A 55 4.01 -3.86 23.93
N ASN A 56 3.73 -3.16 22.83
CA ASN A 56 4.11 -3.49 21.47
C ASN A 56 5.35 -2.71 21.01
N ALA A 57 5.78 -1.67 21.73
CA ALA A 57 6.93 -0.83 21.41
C ALA A 57 8.17 -1.66 21.06
N TYR A 58 8.50 -2.66 21.89
CA TYR A 58 9.68 -3.53 21.75
C TYR A 58 9.40 -4.87 21.06
N ARG A 59 8.21 -5.07 20.49
CA ARG A 59 7.86 -6.32 19.78
C ARG A 59 8.31 -6.25 18.33
N THR A 60 9.47 -6.81 18.08
CA THR A 60 10.13 -6.80 16.77
C THR A 60 9.54 -7.81 15.78
N ASN A 61 8.61 -8.67 16.21
CA ASN A 61 7.95 -9.66 15.34
C ASN A 61 6.46 -9.33 15.07
N ASN A 62 5.97 -8.20 15.58
CA ASN A 62 4.60 -7.73 15.36
C ASN A 62 4.49 -7.12 13.96
N ILE A 63 4.35 -7.93 12.92
CA ILE A 63 4.47 -7.49 11.52
C ILE A 63 3.19 -7.75 10.76
N PHE A 64 2.77 -6.79 9.94
CA PHE A 64 1.72 -6.99 8.95
C PHE A 64 2.25 -7.84 7.78
N LEU A 65 1.77 -9.07 7.67
CA LEU A 65 2.20 -10.02 6.65
C LEU A 65 1.92 -9.51 5.23
N GLY A 66 2.86 -9.82 4.33
CA GLY A 66 2.83 -9.43 2.91
C GLY A 66 3.29 -8.00 2.61
N MET A 67 3.43 -7.12 3.61
CA MET A 67 3.96 -5.76 3.39
C MET A 67 5.43 -5.78 2.92
N ALA A 68 6.27 -6.61 3.53
CA ALA A 68 7.66 -6.75 3.14
C ALA A 68 7.80 -7.24 1.68
N ASP A 69 7.00 -8.24 1.30
CA ASP A 69 6.97 -8.78 -0.07
C ASP A 69 6.48 -7.75 -1.09
N LEU A 70 5.43 -7.00 -0.76
CA LEU A 70 5.00 -5.86 -1.57
C LEU A 70 6.13 -4.82 -1.74
N TYR A 71 6.89 -4.52 -0.69
CA TYR A 71 7.97 -3.53 -0.76
C TYR A 71 9.16 -4.04 -1.57
N HIS A 72 9.48 -5.34 -1.51
CA HIS A 72 10.45 -5.95 -2.41
C HIS A 72 10.01 -5.86 -3.87
N ILE A 73 8.73 -6.14 -4.16
CA ILE A 73 8.17 -5.96 -5.51
C ILE A 73 8.34 -4.52 -5.97
N ILE A 74 7.92 -3.54 -5.17
CA ILE A 74 8.05 -2.11 -5.50
C ILE A 74 9.52 -1.74 -5.74
N LYS A 75 10.42 -2.09 -4.81
CA LYS A 75 11.86 -1.81 -4.92
C LYS A 75 12.44 -2.40 -6.20
N ASN A 76 12.21 -3.68 -6.46
CA ASN A 76 12.85 -4.39 -7.57
C ASN A 76 12.28 -4.01 -8.94
N ARG A 77 10.97 -3.76 -9.04
CA ARG A 77 10.32 -3.44 -10.32
C ARG A 77 10.52 -1.99 -10.72
N LEU A 78 10.50 -1.08 -9.74
CA LEU A 78 10.60 0.36 -9.96
C LEU A 78 12.00 0.92 -9.70
N ASP A 79 12.95 0.09 -9.27
CA ASP A 79 14.27 0.54 -8.81
C ASP A 79 14.15 1.63 -7.73
N ALA A 80 13.26 1.40 -6.75
CA ALA A 80 12.89 2.42 -5.78
C ALA A 80 13.84 2.48 -4.57
N ASP A 81 14.26 3.69 -4.20
CA ASP A 81 14.88 3.92 -2.89
C ASP A 81 13.80 3.81 -1.80
N VAL A 82 14.12 3.14 -0.69
CA VAL A 82 13.16 2.86 0.39
C VAL A 82 13.55 3.63 1.64
N PHE A 83 12.56 4.31 2.23
CA PHE A 83 12.71 5.06 3.48
C PHE A 83 11.61 4.66 4.45
N TYR A 84 11.99 4.34 5.69
CA TYR A 84 11.08 4.06 6.79
C TYR A 84 11.03 5.27 7.71
N LEU A 85 9.96 6.04 7.66
CA LEU A 85 9.85 7.35 8.32
C LEU A 85 8.89 7.29 9.51
N THR A 86 9.42 7.48 10.72
CA THR A 86 8.63 7.34 11.96
C THR A 86 8.76 8.56 12.88
N ASN A 87 7.65 8.91 13.53
CA ASN A 87 7.61 9.90 14.61
C ASN A 87 8.09 9.36 15.96
N ALA A 88 8.36 8.05 16.06
CA ALA A 88 8.75 7.45 17.31
C ALA A 88 10.15 7.96 17.74
N PRO A 89 10.36 8.29 19.04
CA PRO A 89 11.65 8.81 19.48
C PRO A 89 12.78 7.78 19.34
N GLU A 90 13.89 8.21 18.78
CA GLU A 90 15.07 7.39 18.47
C GLU A 90 15.57 6.59 19.67
N GLU A 91 15.74 7.22 20.82
CA GLU A 91 16.31 6.64 22.03
C GLU A 91 15.50 5.45 22.56
N VAL A 92 14.23 5.39 22.22
CA VAL A 92 13.30 4.35 22.67
C VAL A 92 13.09 3.30 21.59
N MET A 93 13.01 3.72 20.32
CA MET A 93 12.43 2.89 19.26
C MET A 93 13.42 2.44 18.19
N ALA A 94 14.61 3.04 18.12
CA ALA A 94 15.59 2.72 17.06
C ALA A 94 15.93 1.23 17.02
N TRP A 95 16.22 0.61 18.16
CA TRP A 95 16.51 -0.82 18.22
C TRP A 95 15.33 -1.67 17.73
N SER A 96 14.13 -1.40 18.25
CA SER A 96 12.95 -2.20 17.94
C SER A 96 12.56 -2.10 16.46
N HIS A 97 12.65 -0.90 15.88
CA HIS A 97 12.35 -0.69 14.46
C HIS A 97 13.39 -1.35 13.56
N ASN A 98 14.69 -1.23 13.86
CA ASN A 98 15.73 -1.93 13.10
C ASN A 98 15.54 -3.46 13.13
N GLU A 99 15.30 -4.03 14.33
CA GLU A 99 15.06 -5.46 14.47
C GLU A 99 13.75 -5.90 13.81
N LEU A 100 12.71 -5.05 13.79
CA LEU A 100 11.48 -5.33 13.06
C LEU A 100 11.69 -5.39 11.55
N LEU A 101 12.42 -4.42 10.98
CA LEU A 101 12.74 -4.41 9.55
C LEU A 101 13.52 -5.68 9.16
N LYS A 102 14.49 -6.06 9.99
CA LYS A 102 15.27 -7.28 9.81
C LYS A 102 14.43 -8.56 9.95
N ASN A 103 13.67 -8.70 11.03
CA ASN A 103 12.88 -9.90 11.31
C ASN A 103 11.70 -10.08 10.34
N GLY A 104 11.17 -8.97 9.82
CA GLY A 104 10.15 -8.96 8.77
C GLY A 104 10.69 -9.13 7.36
N ASN A 105 12.02 -9.21 7.19
CA ASN A 105 12.68 -9.28 5.88
C ASN A 105 12.26 -8.14 4.95
N PHE A 106 12.12 -6.93 5.50
CA PHE A 106 11.86 -5.73 4.71
C PHE A 106 13.07 -5.40 3.82
N PRO A 107 12.87 -4.83 2.63
CA PRO A 107 13.98 -4.45 1.76
C PRO A 107 14.91 -3.43 2.42
N GLU A 108 16.18 -3.44 2.02
CA GLU A 108 17.13 -2.43 2.47
C GLU A 108 16.67 -1.01 2.13
N GLY A 109 16.73 -0.15 3.14
CA GLY A 109 16.32 1.25 3.11
C GLY A 109 16.78 2.00 4.36
N SER A 110 16.63 3.33 4.34
CA SER A 110 17.02 4.19 5.46
C SER A 110 15.92 4.22 6.54
N LEU A 111 16.30 4.12 7.82
CA LEU A 111 15.40 4.37 8.94
C LEU A 111 15.49 5.84 9.34
N GLU A 112 14.45 6.60 9.02
CA GLU A 112 14.30 8.02 9.28
C GLU A 112 13.50 8.20 10.58
N ILE A 113 14.22 8.26 11.70
CA ILE A 113 13.65 8.26 13.04
C ILE A 113 13.82 9.60 13.73
N ARG A 114 12.83 9.98 14.54
CA ARG A 114 12.79 11.30 15.18
C ARG A 114 13.83 11.42 16.31
N PRO A 115 14.75 12.40 16.25
CA PRO A 115 15.61 12.72 17.39
C PRO A 115 14.77 13.23 18.57
N PHE A 116 15.11 12.85 19.81
CA PHE A 116 14.29 13.15 21.02
C PHE A 116 13.76 14.58 21.11
N LYS A 117 14.65 15.54 20.84
CA LYS A 117 14.43 16.97 21.08
C LYS A 117 13.59 17.65 19.98
N VAL A 118 13.29 16.95 18.90
CA VAL A 118 12.50 17.49 17.78
C VAL A 118 11.05 17.09 17.99
N SER A 119 10.11 18.01 17.82
CA SER A 119 8.68 17.67 17.92
C SER A 119 8.25 16.75 16.78
N SER A 120 7.31 15.83 17.02
CA SER A 120 6.82 14.87 16.02
C SER A 120 6.27 15.55 14.77
N LYS A 121 5.37 16.52 14.95
CA LYS A 121 4.77 17.25 13.84
C LYS A 121 5.79 17.96 12.96
N VAL A 122 6.87 18.46 13.53
CA VAL A 122 7.94 19.15 12.78
C VAL A 122 8.84 18.13 12.07
N PHE A 123 9.24 17.06 12.76
CA PHE A 123 10.20 16.10 12.21
C PHE A 123 9.69 15.41 10.95
N LYS A 124 8.54 14.73 11.00
CA LYS A 124 8.04 13.94 9.86
C LYS A 124 7.81 14.82 8.62
N ALA A 125 7.33 16.04 8.85
CA ALA A 125 7.14 17.04 7.80
C ALA A 125 8.43 17.53 7.16
N GLN A 126 9.36 18.00 7.97
CA GLN A 126 10.64 18.49 7.48
C GLN A 126 11.42 17.36 6.81
N ARG A 127 11.49 16.18 7.43
CA ARG A 127 12.27 15.06 6.89
C ARG A 127 11.71 14.54 5.58
N LEU A 128 10.39 14.45 5.42
CA LEU A 128 9.80 14.07 4.12
C LEU A 128 10.14 15.09 3.02
N GLN A 129 10.11 16.39 3.33
CA GLN A 129 10.50 17.44 2.37
C GLN A 129 11.99 17.33 2.00
N GLU A 130 12.86 17.07 2.98
CA GLU A 130 14.29 16.85 2.77
C GLU A 130 14.53 15.63 1.87
N LEU A 131 13.91 14.49 2.16
CA LEU A 131 14.02 13.28 1.34
C LEU A 131 13.61 13.53 -0.11
N ILE A 132 12.51 14.26 -0.34
CA ILE A 132 12.07 14.64 -1.68
C ILE A 132 13.10 15.57 -2.36
N ALA A 133 13.63 16.55 -1.64
CA ALA A 133 14.60 17.50 -2.19
C ALA A 133 15.97 16.85 -2.50
N GLU A 134 16.44 15.97 -1.63
CA GLU A 134 17.68 15.20 -1.76
C GLU A 134 17.59 14.21 -2.92
N ASN A 135 16.47 13.50 -3.05
CA ASN A 135 16.32 12.45 -4.03
C ASN A 135 15.80 12.91 -5.38
N ARG A 136 15.09 14.04 -5.45
CA ARG A 136 14.43 14.59 -6.66
C ARG A 136 13.64 13.52 -7.44
N PRO A 137 12.69 12.82 -6.79
CA PRO A 137 11.94 11.76 -7.43
C PRO A 137 10.93 12.31 -8.44
N ASP A 138 10.67 11.53 -9.48
CA ASP A 138 9.54 11.72 -10.39
C ASP A 138 8.26 11.09 -9.81
N THR A 139 8.41 9.98 -9.09
CA THR A 139 7.32 9.26 -8.43
C THR A 139 7.61 9.04 -6.95
N VAL A 140 6.62 9.31 -6.10
CA VAL A 140 6.68 9.03 -4.66
C VAL A 140 5.51 8.13 -4.28
N ILE A 141 5.83 7.00 -3.66
CA ILE A 141 4.85 6.11 -3.04
C ILE A 141 4.90 6.36 -1.53
N LEU A 142 3.79 6.82 -0.96
CA LEU A 142 3.64 7.06 0.47
C LEU A 142 2.69 6.03 1.07
N VAL A 143 3.12 5.35 2.13
CA VAL A 143 2.32 4.35 2.84
C VAL A 143 2.30 4.71 4.32
N GLY A 144 1.12 4.94 4.88
CA GLY A 144 0.92 5.28 6.28
C GLY A 144 -0.36 4.67 6.82
N ASP A 145 -0.81 5.12 7.99
CA ASP A 145 -2.03 4.67 8.65
C ASP A 145 -3.02 5.81 8.97
N ASN A 146 -4.21 5.47 9.42
CA ASN A 146 -5.23 6.45 9.84
C ASN A 146 -5.34 6.64 11.36
N GLY A 147 -4.40 6.08 12.12
CA GLY A 147 -4.26 6.23 13.56
C GLY A 147 -3.63 7.55 13.95
N GLU A 148 -2.63 8.01 13.19
CA GLU A 148 -2.03 9.35 13.29
C GLU A 148 -2.66 10.34 12.27
N HIS A 149 -1.83 11.15 11.60
CA HIS A 149 -2.23 12.24 10.70
C HIS A 149 -1.68 12.05 9.28
N ASP A 150 -1.30 10.84 8.89
CA ASP A 150 -0.63 10.57 7.60
C ASP A 150 -1.50 10.94 6.40
N ASN A 151 -2.82 10.77 6.50
CA ASN A 151 -3.78 11.26 5.51
C ASN A 151 -3.60 12.77 5.21
N SER A 152 -3.74 13.62 6.23
CA SER A 152 -3.65 15.08 6.08
C SER A 152 -2.25 15.52 5.69
N PHE A 153 -1.24 14.88 6.28
CA PHE A 153 0.15 15.19 6.07
C PHE A 153 0.59 14.90 4.63
N TYR A 154 0.30 13.70 4.12
CA TYR A 154 0.65 13.34 2.74
C TYR A 154 -0.09 14.20 1.71
N ASN A 155 -1.34 14.60 2.00
CA ASN A 155 -2.06 15.53 1.14
C ASN A 155 -1.37 16.91 1.06
N GLY A 156 -0.91 17.45 2.19
CA GLY A 156 -0.15 18.71 2.21
C GLY A 156 1.15 18.65 1.41
N ILE A 157 1.89 17.56 1.53
CA ILE A 157 3.14 17.34 0.78
C ILE A 157 2.88 17.27 -0.72
N LYS A 158 1.85 16.52 -1.15
CA LYS A 158 1.45 16.45 -2.55
C LYS A 158 1.11 17.83 -3.13
N GLN A 159 0.46 18.69 -2.35
CA GLN A 159 0.15 20.07 -2.78
C GLN A 159 1.39 20.95 -2.91
N THR A 160 2.44 20.68 -2.12
CA THR A 160 3.71 21.41 -2.15
C THR A 160 4.55 21.05 -3.38
N TYR A 161 4.45 19.81 -3.88
CA TYR A 161 5.23 19.30 -5.01
C TYR A 161 4.35 18.84 -6.19
N PRO A 162 3.63 19.75 -6.88
CA PRO A 162 2.66 19.36 -7.92
C PRO A 162 3.28 18.69 -9.16
N GLY A 163 4.60 18.80 -9.35
CA GLY A 163 5.32 18.14 -10.45
C GLY A 163 5.65 16.67 -10.21
N ILE A 164 5.48 16.17 -8.99
CA ILE A 164 5.78 14.78 -8.61
C ILE A 164 4.51 13.94 -8.66
N LYS A 165 4.62 12.72 -9.17
CA LYS A 165 3.52 11.75 -9.19
C LYS A 165 3.42 11.04 -7.83
N PHE A 166 2.37 11.36 -7.06
CA PHE A 166 2.14 10.75 -5.75
C PHE A 166 1.16 9.57 -5.82
N HIS A 167 1.56 8.46 -5.20
CA HIS A 167 0.69 7.33 -4.87
C HIS A 167 0.61 7.16 -3.36
N THR A 168 -0.51 7.56 -2.78
CA THR A 168 -0.72 7.64 -1.33
C THR A 168 -1.66 6.54 -0.84
N PHE A 169 -1.21 5.78 0.15
CA PHE A 169 -1.89 4.64 0.72
C PHE A 169 -2.02 4.79 2.23
N ILE A 170 -3.23 4.67 2.76
CA ILE A 170 -3.52 4.84 4.19
C ILE A 170 -4.12 3.55 4.74
N ARG A 171 -3.47 2.89 5.68
CA ARG A 171 -4.00 1.69 6.31
C ARG A 171 -5.25 2.08 7.09
N ALA A 172 -6.33 1.35 6.85
CA ALA A 172 -7.54 1.37 7.67
C ALA A 172 -7.31 0.58 8.97
N ALA A 173 -6.45 1.10 9.86
CA ALA A 173 -6.17 0.49 11.16
C ALA A 173 -7.30 0.78 12.17
N TYR A 174 -7.90 1.96 12.05
CA TYR A 174 -9.01 2.47 12.85
C TYR A 174 -10.21 2.86 11.97
N ASN A 175 -11.38 3.09 12.56
CA ASN A 175 -12.53 3.58 11.81
C ASN A 175 -12.21 4.94 11.18
N PHE A 176 -12.71 5.15 9.96
CA PHE A 176 -12.70 6.46 9.34
C PHE A 176 -13.80 7.33 9.94
N ASP A 177 -13.43 8.55 10.33
CA ASP A 177 -14.27 9.62 10.84
C ASP A 177 -13.75 10.97 10.31
N GLU A 178 -14.43 12.07 10.65
CA GLU A 178 -14.11 13.43 10.18
C GLU A 178 -12.65 13.84 10.43
N SER A 179 -11.96 13.25 11.42
CA SER A 179 -10.59 13.60 11.80
C SER A 179 -9.52 12.86 10.98
N ASN A 180 -9.86 11.75 10.33
CA ASN A 180 -8.92 10.90 9.60
C ASN A 180 -9.40 10.48 8.20
N GLU A 181 -10.38 11.20 7.63
CA GLU A 181 -10.89 10.97 6.27
C GLU A 181 -9.79 11.01 5.20
N LEU A 182 -10.05 10.30 4.10
CA LEU A 182 -9.14 10.29 2.95
C LEU A 182 -9.29 11.56 2.13
N TYR A 183 -8.16 12.12 1.71
CA TYR A 183 -8.12 13.19 0.73
C TYR A 183 -8.18 12.64 -0.71
N LYS A 184 -8.60 13.48 -1.65
CA LYS A 184 -8.72 13.11 -3.07
C LYS A 184 -7.43 12.52 -3.62
N GLY A 185 -7.52 11.27 -4.07
CA GLY A 185 -6.42 10.52 -4.69
C GLY A 185 -5.66 9.61 -3.73
N GLN A 186 -5.93 9.68 -2.43
CA GLN A 186 -5.51 8.66 -1.47
C GLN A 186 -6.35 7.40 -1.64
N ALA A 187 -5.74 6.24 -1.42
CA ALA A 187 -6.43 4.96 -1.34
C ALA A 187 -6.25 4.39 0.07
N SER A 188 -7.33 3.95 0.71
CA SER A 188 -7.19 3.17 1.93
C SER A 188 -6.92 1.69 1.60
N PHE A 189 -6.32 0.97 2.54
CA PHE A 189 -6.08 -0.45 2.41
C PHE A 189 -6.20 -1.16 3.77
N VAL A 190 -6.57 -2.43 3.74
CA VAL A 190 -6.47 -3.36 4.89
C VAL A 190 -5.31 -4.32 4.66
N THR A 191 -5.08 -4.70 3.41
CA THR A 191 -4.11 -5.70 3.00
C THR A 191 -3.15 -5.15 1.95
N PRO A 192 -1.93 -5.69 1.82
CA PRO A 192 -0.99 -5.26 0.78
C PRO A 192 -1.50 -5.55 -0.64
N PHE A 193 -2.47 -6.48 -0.81
CA PHE A 193 -3.09 -6.79 -2.09
C PHE A 193 -3.75 -5.56 -2.73
N GLU A 194 -4.39 -4.73 -1.92
CA GLU A 194 -5.10 -3.54 -2.40
C GLU A 194 -4.14 -2.46 -2.89
N ILE A 195 -2.97 -2.34 -2.25
CA ILE A 195 -1.90 -1.47 -2.72
C ILE A 195 -1.39 -1.98 -4.06
N ALA A 196 -1.06 -3.28 -4.17
CA ALA A 196 -0.56 -3.87 -5.42
C ALA A 196 -1.57 -3.72 -6.56
N ASP A 197 -2.85 -4.00 -6.29
CA ASP A 197 -3.93 -3.84 -7.26
C ASP A 197 -4.10 -2.38 -7.70
N THR A 198 -4.07 -1.45 -6.75
CA THR A 198 -4.17 -0.02 -7.06
C THR A 198 -2.99 0.47 -7.88
N LEU A 199 -1.76 0.04 -7.56
CA LEU A 199 -0.57 0.36 -8.35
C LEU A 199 -0.63 -0.24 -9.75
N TYR A 200 -1.16 -1.45 -9.90
CA TYR A 200 -1.43 -2.05 -11.21
C TYR A 200 -2.46 -1.24 -12.01
N GLN A 201 -3.61 -0.91 -11.41
CA GLN A 201 -4.65 -0.10 -12.05
C GLN A 201 -4.12 1.28 -12.47
N ARG A 202 -3.19 1.86 -11.71
CA ARG A 202 -2.50 3.13 -12.00
C ARG A 202 -1.33 2.98 -12.98
N LYS A 203 -1.10 1.79 -13.53
CA LYS A 203 -0.02 1.45 -14.46
C LYS A 203 1.37 1.73 -13.89
N VAL A 204 1.54 1.50 -12.60
CA VAL A 204 2.83 1.60 -11.90
C VAL A 204 3.47 0.22 -11.80
N LEU A 205 2.68 -0.79 -11.44
CA LEU A 205 3.10 -2.19 -11.44
C LEU A 205 2.43 -2.97 -12.57
N GLU A 206 2.99 -4.13 -12.90
CA GLU A 206 2.38 -5.06 -13.84
C GLU A 206 1.34 -5.95 -13.15
N ARG A 207 0.47 -6.58 -13.94
CA ARG A 207 -0.53 -7.52 -13.42
C ARG A 207 0.13 -8.73 -12.73
N SER A 208 1.26 -9.17 -13.28
CA SER A 208 2.12 -10.24 -12.77
C SER A 208 2.60 -9.94 -11.35
N ASP A 209 3.00 -8.69 -11.07
CA ASP A 209 3.48 -8.27 -9.75
C ASP A 209 2.38 -8.38 -8.69
N SER A 210 1.16 -7.91 -9.00
CA SER A 210 0.02 -8.08 -8.09
C SER A 210 -0.34 -9.55 -7.88
N LYS A 211 -0.26 -10.35 -8.94
CA LYS A 211 -0.51 -11.79 -8.89
C LYS A 211 0.54 -12.54 -8.06
N GLU A 212 1.81 -12.16 -8.14
CA GLU A 212 2.90 -12.74 -7.34
C GLU A 212 2.59 -12.63 -5.84
N LEU A 213 2.16 -11.44 -5.40
CA LEU A 213 1.79 -11.21 -4.01
C LEU A 213 0.56 -12.04 -3.59
N LEU A 214 -0.47 -12.08 -4.44
CA LEU A 214 -1.67 -12.90 -4.21
C LEU A 214 -1.33 -14.38 -4.11
N ASP A 215 -0.55 -14.93 -5.04
CA ASP A 215 -0.19 -16.34 -5.06
C ASP A 215 0.59 -16.75 -3.79
N LYS A 216 1.38 -15.84 -3.21
CA LYS A 216 2.14 -16.08 -1.98
C LYS A 216 1.29 -16.02 -0.71
N HIS A 217 0.34 -15.09 -0.62
CA HIS A 217 -0.32 -14.78 0.66
C HIS A 217 -1.81 -15.06 0.71
N LEU A 218 -2.50 -15.17 -0.44
CA LEU A 218 -3.96 -15.21 -0.49
C LEU A 218 -4.53 -16.37 0.34
N GLN A 219 -4.00 -17.58 0.19
CA GLN A 219 -4.52 -18.74 0.93
C GLN A 219 -4.42 -18.52 2.44
N ASN A 220 -3.22 -18.18 2.93
CA ASN A 220 -2.97 -17.92 4.35
C ASN A 220 -3.85 -16.77 4.88
N TYR A 221 -4.03 -15.71 4.08
CA TYR A 221 -4.94 -14.63 4.45
C TYR A 221 -6.38 -15.11 4.54
N MET A 222 -6.86 -15.91 3.59
CA MET A 222 -8.23 -16.43 3.60
C MET A 222 -8.51 -17.36 4.79
N GLU A 223 -7.50 -18.12 5.22
CA GLU A 223 -7.55 -19.01 6.40
C GLU A 223 -7.41 -18.28 7.75
N GLU A 224 -6.96 -17.02 7.76
CA GLU A 224 -6.84 -16.25 9.01
C GLU A 224 -8.20 -15.76 9.51
N TYR A 225 -8.73 -16.42 10.55
CA TYR A 225 -9.97 -16.02 11.25
C TYR A 225 -9.61 -15.46 12.63
N LEU A 226 -9.17 -14.19 12.64
CA LEU A 226 -8.94 -13.29 13.77
C LEU A 226 -9.15 -13.83 15.21
N LEU A 227 -8.04 -14.13 15.91
CA LEU A 227 -7.98 -14.25 17.39
C LEU A 227 -6.61 -13.81 17.97
N ARG A 228 -5.82 -13.03 17.22
CA ARG A 228 -4.42 -12.69 17.59
C ARG A 228 -4.15 -11.20 17.40
N ASP A 229 -3.32 -10.65 18.30
CA ASP A 229 -2.85 -9.26 18.25
C ASP A 229 -1.31 -9.14 18.30
N LYS A 230 -0.61 -10.28 18.24
CA LYS A 230 0.85 -10.36 18.43
C LYS A 230 1.48 -11.32 17.43
N GLY A 231 2.73 -11.06 17.08
CA GLY A 231 3.48 -11.81 16.07
C GLY A 231 3.12 -11.36 14.65
N GLN A 232 3.46 -12.20 13.67
CA GLN A 232 3.19 -11.93 12.27
C GLN A 232 1.75 -12.33 11.95
N LEU A 233 1.00 -11.40 11.36
CA LEU A 233 -0.44 -11.55 11.09
C LEU A 233 -0.87 -10.62 9.97
N TYR A 234 -1.98 -10.91 9.30
CA TYR A 234 -2.52 -10.03 8.26
C TYR A 234 -3.41 -8.95 8.86
N THR A 235 -4.26 -9.34 9.81
CA THR A 235 -5.23 -8.45 10.44
C THR A 235 -5.27 -8.73 11.95
N PRO A 236 -5.00 -7.75 12.83
CA PRO A 236 -5.12 -7.94 14.26
C PRO A 236 -6.58 -7.86 14.70
N HIS A 237 -6.90 -8.49 15.82
CA HIS A 237 -8.27 -8.49 16.36
C HIS A 237 -8.73 -7.09 16.78
N TRP A 238 -7.82 -6.20 17.20
CA TRP A 238 -8.15 -4.82 17.53
C TRP A 238 -8.43 -3.94 16.31
N GLN A 239 -8.08 -4.34 15.08
CA GLN A 239 -8.29 -3.52 13.89
C GLN A 239 -9.77 -3.18 13.72
N ARG A 240 -10.07 -1.91 13.47
CA ARG A 240 -11.40 -1.41 13.16
C ARG A 240 -11.25 -0.67 11.83
N CYS A 241 -12.01 -1.02 10.80
CA CYS A 241 -11.82 -0.43 9.48
C CYS A 241 -13.12 0.07 8.86
N TYR A 242 -14.11 0.41 9.69
CA TYR A 242 -15.35 1.00 9.19
C TYR A 242 -15.06 2.26 8.36
N GLY A 243 -15.82 2.45 7.28
CA GLY A 243 -15.58 3.49 6.27
C GLY A 243 -14.51 3.15 5.23
N HIS A 244 -13.80 2.03 5.36
CA HIS A 244 -12.96 1.52 4.27
C HIS A 244 -13.81 0.83 3.20
N GLU A 245 -13.61 1.25 1.94
CA GLU A 245 -14.20 0.60 0.78
C GLU A 245 -13.09 0.05 -0.12
N VAL A 246 -13.18 -1.24 -0.44
CA VAL A 246 -12.25 -1.89 -1.37
C VAL A 246 -12.48 -1.30 -2.76
N ASN A 247 -11.54 -0.47 -3.21
CA ASN A 247 -11.61 0.16 -4.52
C ASN A 247 -11.30 -0.87 -5.61
N SER A 248 -12.32 -1.60 -6.06
CA SER A 248 -12.20 -2.62 -7.10
C SER A 248 -12.12 -2.05 -8.53
N GLY A 249 -12.04 -0.73 -8.70
CA GLY A 249 -12.11 -0.07 -10.00
C GLY A 249 -13.33 -0.52 -10.82
N SER A 250 -13.33 -0.30 -12.14
CA SER A 250 -14.23 -1.09 -12.98
C SER A 250 -13.74 -2.54 -12.92
N SER A 251 -14.59 -3.47 -12.48
CA SER A 251 -14.27 -4.89 -12.23
C SER A 251 -13.49 -5.63 -13.34
N LEU A 252 -13.44 -5.08 -14.56
CA LEU A 252 -12.62 -5.59 -15.67
C LEU A 252 -11.10 -5.52 -15.42
N PHE A 253 -10.62 -4.59 -14.58
CA PHE A 253 -9.20 -4.28 -14.42
C PHE A 253 -8.64 -4.53 -13.01
N SER A 254 -9.42 -5.10 -12.09
CA SER A 254 -8.89 -5.52 -10.78
C SER A 254 -8.34 -6.94 -10.84
N THR A 255 -7.25 -7.14 -10.11
CA THR A 255 -6.63 -8.45 -9.81
C THR A 255 -7.19 -9.10 -8.56
N LEU A 256 -7.96 -8.37 -7.74
CA LEU A 256 -8.46 -8.86 -6.46
C LEU A 256 -9.57 -9.91 -6.65
N PRO A 257 -9.42 -11.12 -6.05
CA PRO A 257 -10.48 -12.12 -6.05
C PRO A 257 -11.72 -11.61 -5.28
N LYS A 258 -12.92 -11.92 -5.79
CA LYS A 258 -14.19 -11.52 -5.15
C LYS A 258 -14.33 -11.99 -3.70
N GLU A 259 -13.83 -13.18 -3.37
CA GLU A 259 -13.89 -13.69 -1.99
C GLU A 259 -12.96 -12.92 -1.04
N LEU A 260 -11.81 -12.45 -1.53
CA LEU A 260 -10.92 -11.59 -0.76
C LEU A 260 -11.59 -10.25 -0.47
N THR A 261 -12.18 -9.61 -1.49
CA THR A 261 -12.85 -8.31 -1.30
C THR A 261 -14.05 -8.46 -0.36
N LYS A 262 -14.83 -9.53 -0.49
CA LYS A 262 -15.92 -9.87 0.42
C LYS A 262 -15.43 -10.06 1.86
N LYS A 263 -14.32 -10.78 2.08
CA LYS A 263 -13.73 -10.98 3.42
C LYS A 263 -13.34 -9.64 4.06
N ILE A 264 -12.66 -8.76 3.31
CA ILE A 264 -12.30 -7.42 3.77
C ILE A 264 -13.56 -6.60 4.10
N SER A 265 -14.57 -6.61 3.22
CA SER A 265 -15.83 -5.88 3.48
C SER A 265 -16.60 -6.41 4.69
N ILE A 266 -16.50 -7.69 5.03
CA ILE A 266 -17.10 -8.24 6.26
C ILE A 266 -16.31 -7.76 7.47
N LEU A 267 -14.97 -7.87 7.43
CA LEU A 267 -14.08 -7.38 8.48
C LEU A 267 -14.37 -5.92 8.84
N CYS A 268 -14.55 -5.07 7.83
CA CYS A 268 -14.74 -3.63 8.03
C CYS A 268 -16.18 -3.21 8.36
N ARG A 269 -17.19 -4.08 8.19
CA ARG A 269 -18.59 -3.78 8.56
C ARG A 269 -19.00 -4.34 9.92
N ASN A 270 -18.30 -5.34 10.45
CA ASN A 270 -18.71 -6.05 11.66
C ASN A 270 -18.57 -5.24 12.97
N TYR A 271 -18.14 -3.98 12.93
CA TYR A 271 -17.84 -3.18 14.13
C TYR A 271 -18.71 -1.92 14.28
N ASP A 272 -19.90 -1.90 13.68
CA ASP A 272 -20.94 -0.85 13.87
C ASP A 272 -21.74 -0.95 15.18
N ASN A 273 -21.25 -1.67 16.20
CA ASN A 273 -21.96 -1.84 17.48
C ASN A 273 -21.19 -1.23 18.65
#